data_AF-A0A1V5K466-F1
#
_entry.id   AF-A0A1V5K466-F1
#
_cell.length_a   1.000
_cell.length_b   1.000
_cell.length_c   1.000
_cell.angle_alpha   90.00
_cell.angle_beta   90.00
_cell.angle_gamma   90.00
#
_symmetry.space_group_name_H-M   'P 1'
#
loop_
_entity.id
_entity.type
_entity.pdbx_description
1 polymer ?
#
loop_
_entity_poly.entity_id
_entity_poly.type
_entity_poly.pdbx_seq_one_letter_code
_entity_poly.pdbx_strand_id
1 'polypeptide(L)'
;MNDTEDIEDIEDSGSSGEEESTPRSWFYRDRDVADAKRKAMYQRHKDRPSIKKINEELGLSDDLYPVMASLEEMDAVLEDGGTFSDIFKTLVYSDAMESALAFLLLVEEKSNTQVKSPEQLLKLAKLGKKAEKDVTSAYYEACEFKYQLALEKILRDGGKYKDLLGLNPEAYGLPDEGEDERKTHVETAIVLYYGFIETAVFRPSVRDVAEELEAPYEVILKASKCMDAKKDTDEIYKDF
;
A
#
# COMPACT_ATOMS: atom_id res chain seq x y z
N MET A 1 49.08 46.66 16.25
CA MET A 1 47.69 47.07 16.51
C MET A 1 47.04 47.13 15.16
N ASN A 2 46.09 46.21 14.92
CA ASN A 2 45.13 46.21 13.81
C ASN A 2 45.77 46.06 12.39
N ASP A 3 45.35 45.19 11.49
CA ASP A 3 43.99 44.74 11.19
C ASP A 3 43.99 43.40 10.42
N THR A 4 43.02 42.57 10.82
CA THR A 4 42.08 41.77 10.00
C THR A 4 42.59 40.70 9.04
N GLU A 5 42.18 39.48 9.37
CA GLU A 5 42.21 38.26 8.58
C GLU A 5 41.36 38.40 7.32
N ASP A 6 41.95 38.00 6.18
CA ASP A 6 41.30 37.81 4.90
C ASP A 6 40.31 36.63 5.00
N ILE A 7 39.02 36.95 5.09
CA ILE A 7 37.93 36.00 4.83
C ILE A 7 37.59 36.18 3.36
N GLU A 8 38.03 35.23 2.53
CA GLU A 8 37.60 35.14 1.14
C GLU A 8 36.09 34.87 1.09
N ASP A 9 35.39 35.78 0.40
CA ASP A 9 33.97 35.73 0.10
C ASP A 9 33.62 34.42 -0.62
N ILE A 10 32.86 33.56 0.07
CA ILE A 10 32.13 32.48 -0.56
C ILE A 10 30.92 33.13 -1.26
N GLU A 11 31.04 33.33 -2.56
CA GLU A 11 29.90 33.64 -3.42
C GLU A 11 28.93 32.45 -3.37
N ASP A 12 27.87 32.63 -2.58
CA ASP A 12 26.66 31.83 -2.57
C ASP A 12 25.94 32.00 -3.91
N SER A 13 26.41 31.29 -4.94
CA SER A 13 25.67 31.13 -6.19
C SER A 13 24.54 30.13 -5.94
N GLY A 14 23.47 30.63 -5.32
CA GLY A 14 22.17 29.98 -5.28
C GLY A 14 21.67 29.72 -6.70
N SER A 15 22.00 28.54 -7.22
CA SER A 15 21.25 27.94 -8.31
C SER A 15 20.05 27.26 -7.67
N SER A 16 19.00 28.05 -7.44
CA SER A 16 17.65 27.52 -7.33
C SER A 16 17.33 26.88 -8.68
N GLY A 17 17.74 25.62 -8.85
CA GLY A 17 17.18 24.77 -9.87
C GLY A 17 15.67 24.82 -9.67
N GLU A 18 14.98 25.39 -10.65
CA GLU A 18 13.54 25.23 -10.79
C GLU A 18 13.31 23.72 -10.94
N GLU A 19 13.08 23.05 -9.81
CA GLU A 19 12.41 21.75 -9.83
C GLU A 19 11.07 22.02 -10.50
N GLU A 20 10.94 21.58 -11.75
CA GLU A 20 9.65 21.44 -12.39
C GLU A 20 8.74 20.73 -11.39
N SER A 21 7.80 21.49 -10.84
CA SER A 21 6.84 21.02 -9.86
C SER A 21 5.94 20.03 -10.56
N THR A 22 6.39 18.78 -10.61
CA THR A 22 5.52 17.67 -10.99
C THR A 22 4.38 17.63 -9.98
N PRO A 23 3.16 17.21 -10.39
CA PRO A 23 2.02 17.05 -9.48
C PRO A 23 2.37 16.24 -8.20
N ARG A 24 3.41 15.40 -8.32
CA ARG A 24 4.11 14.64 -7.27
C ARG A 24 4.59 15.48 -6.07
N SER A 25 4.95 16.74 -6.22
CA SER A 25 5.58 17.53 -5.14
C SER A 25 4.62 18.04 -4.05
N TRP A 26 3.30 17.89 -4.24
CA TRP A 26 2.30 18.56 -3.41
C TRP A 26 1.75 17.67 -2.29
N PHE A 27 1.69 16.35 -2.51
CA PHE A 27 1.18 15.37 -1.54
C PHE A 27 2.23 14.87 -0.54
N TYR A 28 3.53 15.07 -0.83
CA TYR A 28 4.62 14.47 -0.05
C TYR A 28 5.29 15.44 0.95
N ARG A 29 4.91 16.72 0.97
CA ARG A 29 5.52 17.74 1.86
C ARG A 29 5.22 17.54 3.35
N ASP A 30 4.14 16.84 3.73
CA ASP A 30 3.82 16.53 5.13
C ASP A 30 4.36 15.17 5.62
N ARG A 31 5.15 14.46 4.79
CA ARG A 31 5.70 13.13 5.12
C ARG A 31 6.94 13.18 6.03
N ASP A 32 7.59 14.34 6.18
CA ASP A 32 8.90 14.47 6.84
C ASP A 32 8.90 14.21 8.36
N VAL A 33 7.78 14.44 9.07
CA VAL A 33 7.66 14.12 10.51
C VAL A 33 7.23 12.66 10.73
N ALA A 34 6.46 12.09 9.81
CA ALA A 34 6.10 10.67 9.80
C ALA A 34 7.30 9.76 9.42
N ASP A 35 8.35 10.35 8.85
CA ASP A 35 9.47 9.65 8.23
C ASP A 35 10.41 9.00 9.26
N ALA A 36 10.67 9.64 10.39
CA ALA A 36 11.62 9.11 11.38
C ALA A 36 11.11 7.80 12.03
N LYS A 37 9.83 7.73 12.39
CA LYS A 37 9.22 6.52 12.98
C LYS A 37 9.14 5.39 11.95
N ARG A 38 8.77 5.71 10.70
CA ARG A 38 8.71 4.75 9.59
C ARG A 38 10.08 4.19 9.27
N LYS A 39 11.08 5.05 9.09
CA LYS A 39 12.49 4.65 8.90
C LYS A 39 12.99 3.80 10.05
N ALA A 40 12.73 4.19 11.30
CA ALA A 40 13.14 3.40 12.46
C ALA A 40 12.49 2.01 12.50
N MET A 41 11.21 1.89 12.13
CA MET A 41 10.52 0.61 12.03
C MET A 41 11.10 -0.25 10.90
N TYR A 42 11.29 0.32 9.72
CA TYR A 42 11.94 -0.37 8.61
C TYR A 42 13.33 -0.89 9.00
N GLN A 43 14.17 -0.08 9.66
CA GLN A 43 15.50 -0.53 10.08
C GLN A 43 15.48 -1.72 11.05
N ARG A 44 14.44 -1.86 11.88
CA ARG A 44 14.29 -3.03 12.78
C ARG A 44 13.87 -4.31 12.03
N HIS A 45 13.09 -4.17 10.96
CA HIS A 45 12.43 -5.29 10.29
C HIS A 45 12.98 -5.64 8.91
N LYS A 46 13.85 -4.81 8.32
CA LYS A 46 14.41 -5.02 6.98
C LYS A 46 15.07 -6.40 6.78
N ASP A 47 15.57 -7.00 7.86
CA ASP A 47 16.23 -8.31 7.84
C ASP A 47 15.27 -9.48 8.14
N ARG A 48 14.00 -9.19 8.49
CA ARG A 48 12.97 -10.21 8.67
C ARG A 48 12.71 -10.90 7.32
N PRO A 49 12.66 -12.24 7.26
CA PRO A 49 12.52 -12.96 5.99
C PRO A 49 11.32 -12.53 5.14
N SER A 50 10.15 -12.36 5.77
CA SER A 50 8.92 -11.92 5.12
C SER A 50 9.01 -10.50 4.56
N ILE A 51 9.54 -9.55 5.33
CA ILE A 51 9.72 -8.16 4.91
C ILE A 51 10.78 -8.04 3.83
N LYS A 52 11.91 -8.74 3.99
CA LYS A 52 12.97 -8.77 2.98
C LYS A 52 12.43 -9.27 1.64
N LYS A 53 11.67 -10.37 1.65
CA LYS A 53 11.05 -10.94 0.44
C LYS A 53 10.15 -9.92 -0.26
N ILE A 54 9.22 -9.31 0.47
CA ILE A 54 8.31 -8.32 -0.14
C ILE A 54 9.08 -7.09 -0.62
N ASN A 55 10.08 -6.63 0.14
CA ASN A 55 10.86 -5.47 -0.25
C ASN A 55 11.73 -5.74 -1.49
N GLU A 56 12.26 -6.96 -1.65
CA GLU A 56 12.95 -7.38 -2.87
C GLU A 56 11.99 -7.50 -4.07
N GLU A 57 10.77 -7.96 -3.85
CA GLU A 57 9.74 -8.08 -4.89
C GLU A 57 9.16 -6.72 -5.31
N LEU A 58 8.88 -5.83 -4.34
CA LEU A 58 8.07 -4.62 -4.55
C LEU A 58 8.86 -3.32 -4.38
N GLY A 59 10.03 -3.31 -3.72
CA GLY A 59 10.84 -2.09 -3.56
C GLY A 59 10.21 -1.00 -2.70
N LEU A 60 9.33 -1.35 -1.75
CA LEU A 60 8.50 -0.42 -0.97
C LEU A 60 8.88 -0.39 0.52
N SER A 61 10.12 -0.01 0.83
CA SER A 61 10.64 -0.07 2.21
C SER A 61 9.76 0.69 3.23
N ASP A 62 9.30 1.90 2.88
CA ASP A 62 8.59 2.77 3.82
C ASP A 62 7.07 2.54 3.84
N ASP A 63 6.49 1.99 2.77
CA ASP A 63 5.04 1.76 2.67
C ASP A 63 4.61 0.46 3.34
N LEU A 64 5.57 -0.41 3.67
CA LEU A 64 5.34 -1.58 4.50
C LEU A 64 5.19 -1.25 5.99
N TYR A 65 5.25 0.02 6.38
CA TYR A 65 5.13 0.42 7.79
C TYR A 65 3.90 -0.18 8.49
N PRO A 66 2.67 -0.12 7.93
CA PRO A 66 1.50 -0.71 8.60
C PRO A 66 1.63 -2.23 8.77
N VAL A 67 2.18 -2.92 7.76
CA VAL A 67 2.45 -4.37 7.81
C VAL A 67 3.45 -4.69 8.91
N MET A 68 4.55 -3.94 8.99
CA MET A 68 5.58 -4.11 10.04
C MET A 68 5.02 -3.84 11.44
N ALA A 69 4.15 -2.84 11.59
CA ALA A 69 3.50 -2.54 12.85
C ALA A 69 2.58 -3.68 13.29
N SER A 70 1.72 -4.18 12.39
CA SER A 70 0.87 -5.34 12.67
C SER A 70 1.70 -6.58 13.01
N LEU A 71 2.81 -6.81 12.31
CA LEU A 71 3.72 -7.92 12.60
C LEU A 71 4.34 -7.84 14.01
N GLU A 72 4.75 -6.65 14.48
CA GLU A 72 5.25 -6.46 15.86
C GLU A 72 4.17 -6.84 16.89
N GLU A 73 2.92 -6.42 16.69
CA GLU A 73 1.81 -6.74 17.58
C GLU A 73 1.50 -8.24 17.60
N MET A 74 1.54 -8.90 16.43
CA MET A 74 1.30 -10.33 16.33
C MET A 74 2.42 -11.16 16.96
N ASP A 75 3.68 -10.76 16.80
CA ASP A 75 4.80 -11.44 17.45
C ASP A 75 4.69 -11.33 18.97
N ALA A 76 4.30 -10.18 19.51
CA ALA A 76 4.06 -10.01 20.96
C ALA A 76 3.00 -11.00 21.49
N VAL A 77 1.90 -11.20 20.75
CA VAL A 77 0.89 -12.21 21.13
C VAL A 77 1.47 -13.62 21.16
N LEU A 78 2.34 -13.99 20.21
CA LEU A 78 2.99 -15.30 20.19
C LEU A 78 4.02 -15.46 21.33
N GLU A 79 4.78 -14.40 21.63
CA GLU A 79 5.75 -14.38 22.73
C GLU A 79 5.07 -14.55 24.10
N ASP A 80 3.87 -14.00 24.26
CA ASP A 80 3.02 -14.18 25.44
C ASP A 80 2.32 -15.56 25.50
N GLY A 81 2.62 -16.45 24.55
CA GLY A 81 2.06 -17.81 24.50
C GLY A 81 0.68 -17.90 23.83
N GLY A 82 0.25 -16.83 23.16
CA GLY A 82 -0.95 -16.80 22.34
C GLY A 82 -0.84 -17.66 21.07
N THR A 83 -1.97 -17.83 20.39
CA THR A 83 -2.09 -18.65 19.19
C THR A 83 -2.44 -17.81 17.97
N PHE A 84 -2.31 -18.40 16.78
CA PHE A 84 -2.85 -17.79 15.55
C PHE A 84 -4.37 -17.54 15.63
N SER A 85 -5.11 -18.32 16.42
CA SER A 85 -6.54 -18.04 16.62
C SER A 85 -6.77 -16.79 17.45
N ASP A 86 -5.86 -16.44 18.34
CA ASP A 86 -5.98 -15.22 19.15
C ASP A 86 -5.68 -14.02 18.26
N ILE A 87 -4.54 -14.07 17.54
CA ILE A 87 -4.15 -13.06 16.55
C ILE A 87 -5.26 -12.81 15.53
N PHE A 88 -5.78 -13.88 14.91
CA PHE A 88 -6.78 -13.74 13.85
C PHE A 88 -8.06 -13.05 14.34
N LYS A 89 -8.44 -13.23 15.61
CA LYS A 89 -9.65 -12.62 16.16
C LYS A 89 -9.44 -11.20 16.66
N THR A 90 -8.24 -10.86 17.10
CA THR A 90 -7.98 -9.59 17.78
C THR A 90 -7.25 -8.57 16.93
N LEU A 91 -6.45 -9.01 15.95
CA LEU A 91 -5.52 -8.17 15.20
C LEU A 91 -5.72 -8.22 13.68
N VAL A 92 -6.50 -9.17 13.15
CA VAL A 92 -6.84 -9.20 11.72
C VAL A 92 -8.20 -8.56 11.53
N TYR A 93 -8.20 -7.34 11.00
CA TYR A 93 -9.40 -6.53 10.83
C TYR A 93 -9.83 -6.51 9.37
N SER A 94 -11.12 -6.65 9.11
CA SER A 94 -11.69 -6.64 7.75
C SER A 94 -11.59 -5.28 7.04
N ASP A 95 -11.30 -4.21 7.78
CA ASP A 95 -11.11 -2.85 7.26
C ASP A 95 -9.64 -2.43 7.17
N ALA A 96 -8.69 -3.33 7.45
CA ALA A 96 -7.25 -3.08 7.41
C ALA A 96 -6.52 -4.23 6.70
N MET A 97 -6.41 -4.14 5.38
CA MET A 97 -5.79 -5.18 4.56
C MET A 97 -4.32 -5.44 4.91
N GLU A 98 -3.63 -4.46 5.49
CA GLU A 98 -2.23 -4.59 5.93
C GLU A 98 -2.10 -5.58 7.08
N SER A 99 -3.12 -5.66 7.94
CA SER A 99 -3.19 -6.64 9.02
C SER A 99 -3.40 -8.05 8.47
N ALA A 100 -4.22 -8.20 7.43
CA ALA A 100 -4.41 -9.47 6.74
C ALA A 100 -3.11 -9.94 6.06
N LEU A 101 -2.40 -9.03 5.39
CA LEU A 101 -1.08 -9.32 4.82
C LEU A 101 -0.06 -9.69 5.89
N ALA A 102 0.02 -8.96 7.00
CA ALA A 102 0.90 -9.27 8.12
C ALA A 102 0.64 -10.69 8.65
N PHE A 103 -0.63 -11.06 8.84
CA PHE A 103 -1.00 -12.39 9.30
C PHE A 103 -0.59 -13.49 8.30
N LEU A 104 -0.85 -13.28 7.01
CA LEU A 104 -0.44 -14.21 5.95
C LEU A 104 1.08 -14.44 6.00
N LEU A 105 1.87 -13.36 6.06
CA LEU A 105 3.34 -13.44 6.10
C LEU A 105 3.85 -14.13 7.35
N LEU A 106 3.25 -13.85 8.50
CA LEU A 106 3.59 -14.51 9.75
C LEU A 106 3.36 -16.02 9.66
N VAL A 107 2.22 -16.45 9.11
CA VAL A 107 1.93 -17.88 8.91
C VAL A 107 2.92 -18.51 7.93
N GLU A 108 3.23 -17.86 6.81
CA GLU A 108 4.23 -18.32 5.85
C GLU A 108 5.61 -18.48 6.50
N GLU A 109 6.02 -17.51 7.32
CA GLU A 109 7.32 -17.49 8.00
C GLU A 109 7.43 -18.59 9.06
N LYS A 110 6.42 -18.75 9.93
CA LYS A 110 6.45 -19.77 10.99
C LYS A 110 6.26 -21.19 10.44
N SER A 111 5.56 -21.34 9.31
CA SER A 111 5.37 -22.65 8.64
C SER A 111 6.45 -22.95 7.60
N ASN A 112 7.32 -21.98 7.27
CA ASN A 112 8.29 -22.04 6.19
C ASN A 112 7.67 -22.54 4.87
N THR A 113 6.45 -22.10 4.56
CA THR A 113 5.66 -22.58 3.42
C THR A 113 4.87 -21.41 2.82
N GLN A 114 4.97 -21.22 1.51
CA GLN A 114 4.12 -20.25 0.81
C GLN A 114 2.65 -20.70 0.84
N VAL A 115 1.76 -19.79 1.21
CA VAL A 115 0.31 -20.02 1.25
C VAL A 115 -0.28 -19.64 -0.10
N LYS A 116 -0.97 -20.59 -0.74
CA LYS A 116 -1.52 -20.44 -2.11
C LYS A 116 -3.05 -20.51 -2.17
N SER A 117 -3.71 -20.70 -1.03
CA SER A 117 -5.17 -20.71 -0.96
C SER A 117 -5.69 -20.42 0.46
N PRO A 118 -6.95 -19.99 0.61
CA PRO A 118 -7.61 -19.85 1.90
C PRO A 118 -7.59 -21.12 2.75
N GLU A 119 -7.82 -22.29 2.15
CA GLU A 119 -7.85 -23.57 2.86
C GLU A 119 -6.48 -23.93 3.42
N GLN A 120 -5.42 -23.59 2.68
CA GLN A 120 -4.05 -23.76 3.15
C GLN A 120 -3.76 -22.83 4.33
N LEU A 121 -4.19 -21.56 4.27
CA LEU A 121 -4.05 -20.61 5.38
C LEU A 121 -4.77 -21.12 6.64
N LEU A 122 -6.04 -21.53 6.49
CA LEU A 122 -6.86 -22.09 7.57
C LEU A 122 -6.15 -23.26 8.25
N LYS A 123 -5.59 -24.18 7.46
CA LYS A 123 -4.90 -25.38 7.95
C LYS A 123 -3.57 -25.06 8.64
N LEU A 124 -2.73 -24.22 8.04
CA LEU A 124 -1.42 -23.86 8.60
C LEU A 124 -1.55 -23.03 9.88
N ALA A 125 -2.55 -22.13 9.93
CA ALA A 125 -2.88 -21.35 11.11
C ALA A 125 -3.62 -22.17 12.19
N LYS A 126 -3.96 -23.44 11.92
CA LYS A 126 -4.72 -24.33 12.81
C LYS A 126 -6.06 -23.73 13.26
N LEU A 127 -6.71 -23.00 12.36
CA LEU A 127 -7.99 -22.35 12.60
C LEU A 127 -9.14 -23.35 12.36
N GLY A 128 -10.18 -23.26 13.17
CA GLY A 128 -11.34 -24.15 13.07
C GLY A 128 -12.23 -23.80 11.88
N LYS A 129 -13.03 -24.77 11.40
CA LYS A 129 -13.97 -24.59 10.27
C LYS A 129 -14.92 -23.39 10.43
N LYS A 130 -15.24 -22.98 11.67
CA LYS A 130 -16.08 -21.80 11.93
C LYS A 130 -15.46 -20.49 11.42
N ALA A 131 -14.13 -20.43 11.28
CA ALA A 131 -13.40 -19.27 10.77
C ALA A 131 -13.18 -19.31 9.25
N GLU A 132 -13.70 -20.32 8.54
CA GLU A 132 -13.45 -20.53 7.11
C GLU A 132 -13.81 -19.31 6.25
N LYS A 133 -14.97 -18.70 6.49
CA LYS A 133 -15.42 -17.50 5.77
C LYS A 133 -14.48 -16.30 6.03
N ASP A 134 -14.17 -16.04 7.29
CA ASP A 134 -13.35 -14.88 7.68
C ASP A 134 -11.91 -15.05 7.18
N VAL A 135 -11.36 -16.26 7.26
CA VAL A 135 -10.02 -16.58 6.74
C VAL A 135 -9.96 -16.48 5.22
N THR A 136 -11.06 -16.79 4.54
CA THR A 136 -11.17 -16.58 3.09
C THR A 136 -11.13 -15.10 2.74
N SER A 137 -11.86 -14.26 3.48
CA SER A 137 -11.80 -12.79 3.33
C SER A 137 -10.37 -12.28 3.55
N ALA A 138 -9.77 -12.61 4.70
CA ALA A 138 -8.42 -12.18 5.04
C ALA A 138 -7.35 -12.66 4.05
N TYR A 139 -7.51 -13.87 3.49
CA TYR A 139 -6.60 -14.34 2.45
C TYR A 139 -6.65 -13.45 1.20
N TYR A 140 -7.86 -13.18 0.69
CA TYR A 140 -8.00 -12.36 -0.52
C TYR A 140 -7.68 -10.89 -0.26
N GLU A 141 -8.00 -10.33 0.91
CA GLU A 141 -7.55 -8.99 1.32
C GLU A 141 -6.02 -8.88 1.33
N ALA A 142 -5.32 -9.91 1.83
CA ALA A 142 -3.86 -9.95 1.79
C ALA A 142 -3.31 -10.01 0.35
N CYS A 143 -3.95 -10.78 -0.53
CA CYS A 143 -3.60 -10.87 -1.95
C CYS A 143 -3.88 -9.56 -2.69
N GLU A 144 -5.02 -8.93 -2.43
CA GLU A 144 -5.42 -7.63 -2.97
C GLU A 144 -4.42 -6.56 -2.56
N PHE A 145 -4.04 -6.52 -1.28
CA PHE A 145 -3.06 -5.54 -0.81
C PHE A 145 -1.67 -5.76 -1.43
N LYS A 146 -1.22 -7.02 -1.61
CA LYS A 146 0.03 -7.30 -2.36
C LYS A 146 -0.07 -6.80 -3.81
N TYR A 147 -1.21 -7.00 -4.46
CA TYR A 147 -1.44 -6.54 -5.83
C TYR A 147 -1.46 -5.01 -5.92
N GLN A 148 -2.11 -4.33 -4.96
CA GLN A 148 -2.12 -2.88 -4.85
C GLN A 148 -0.71 -2.31 -4.68
N LEU A 149 0.10 -2.89 -3.78
CA LEU A 149 1.50 -2.50 -3.62
C LEU A 149 2.30 -2.63 -4.93
N ALA A 150 2.05 -3.69 -5.72
CA ALA A 150 2.69 -3.85 -7.02
C ALA A 150 2.25 -2.78 -8.04
N LEU A 151 0.97 -2.38 -8.06
CA LEU A 151 0.48 -1.28 -8.88
C LEU A 151 1.11 0.06 -8.46
N GLU A 152 1.16 0.34 -7.15
CA GLU A 152 1.80 1.54 -6.61
C GLU A 152 3.29 1.62 -6.95
N LYS A 153 3.98 0.47 -6.97
CA LYS A 153 5.37 0.40 -7.43
C LYS A 153 5.49 0.83 -8.89
N ILE A 154 4.63 0.31 -9.78
CA ILE A 154 4.63 0.70 -11.21
C ILE A 154 4.47 2.22 -11.34
N LEU A 155 3.50 2.80 -10.61
CA LEU A 155 3.28 4.25 -10.59
C LEU A 155 4.51 5.02 -10.09
N ARG A 156 5.11 4.55 -8.99
CA ARG A 156 6.31 5.15 -8.38
C ARG A 156 7.52 5.18 -9.30
N ASP A 157 7.69 4.11 -10.07
CA ASP A 157 8.78 3.94 -11.02
C ASP A 157 8.52 4.69 -12.35
N GLY A 158 7.41 5.44 -12.44
CA GLY A 158 7.06 6.23 -13.63
C GLY A 158 6.40 5.41 -14.74
N GLY A 159 5.90 4.22 -14.41
CA GLY A 159 5.14 3.37 -15.32
C GLY A 159 3.86 4.03 -15.81
N LYS A 160 3.40 3.58 -16.99
CA LYS A 160 2.24 4.13 -17.68
C LYS A 160 0.99 3.29 -17.46
N TYR A 161 -0.16 3.82 -17.87
CA TYR A 161 -1.45 3.15 -17.75
C TYR A 161 -1.47 1.74 -18.37
N LYS A 162 -0.79 1.56 -19.52
CA LYS A 162 -0.65 0.24 -20.15
C LYS A 162 0.12 -0.77 -19.28
N ASP A 163 1.08 -0.30 -18.50
CA ASP A 163 1.91 -1.15 -17.64
C ASP A 163 1.09 -1.62 -16.43
N LEU A 164 0.22 -0.76 -15.90
CA LEU A 164 -0.77 -1.12 -14.87
C LEU A 164 -1.76 -2.17 -15.37
N LEU A 165 -2.31 -1.98 -16.58
CA LEU A 165 -3.23 -2.94 -17.19
C LEU A 165 -2.57 -4.28 -17.53
N GLY A 166 -1.24 -4.29 -17.70
CA GLY A 166 -0.46 -5.49 -18.00
C GLY A 166 -0.14 -6.34 -16.76
N LEU A 167 -0.37 -5.83 -15.55
CA LEU A 167 -0.15 -6.58 -14.32
C LEU A 167 -1.25 -7.63 -14.15
N ASN A 168 -0.86 -8.90 -13.94
CA ASN A 168 -1.80 -10.01 -13.78
C ASN A 168 -2.18 -10.20 -12.30
N PRO A 169 -3.45 -10.01 -11.89
CA PRO A 169 -3.91 -10.25 -10.52
C PRO A 169 -3.65 -11.68 -10.02
N GLU A 170 -3.76 -12.69 -10.89
CA GLU A 170 -3.56 -14.10 -10.51
C GLU A 170 -2.14 -14.38 -10.01
N ALA A 171 -1.15 -13.62 -10.49
CA ALA A 171 0.23 -13.75 -10.02
C ALA A 171 0.38 -13.41 -8.52
N TYR A 172 -0.61 -12.72 -7.95
CA TYR A 172 -0.67 -12.31 -6.56
C TYR A 172 -1.67 -13.14 -5.72
N GLY A 173 -2.31 -14.15 -6.32
CA GLY A 173 -3.25 -15.04 -5.64
C GLY A 173 -4.72 -14.59 -5.67
N LEU A 174 -5.04 -13.56 -6.46
CA LEU A 174 -6.42 -13.18 -6.74
C LEU A 174 -7.05 -14.14 -7.77
N PRO A 175 -8.37 -14.35 -7.74
CA PRO A 175 -9.06 -15.13 -8.77
C PRO A 175 -9.08 -14.40 -10.12
N ASP A 176 -9.44 -15.11 -11.19
CA ASP A 176 -9.73 -14.47 -12.49
C ASP A 176 -11.06 -13.70 -12.39
N GLU A 177 -10.96 -12.40 -12.18
CA GLU A 177 -12.10 -11.50 -12.02
C GLU A 177 -12.47 -10.76 -13.32
N GLY A 178 -11.80 -11.09 -14.42
CA GLY A 178 -12.03 -10.47 -15.73
C GLY A 178 -11.47 -9.05 -15.87
N GLU A 179 -11.80 -8.41 -16.99
CA GLU A 179 -11.22 -7.12 -17.37
C GLU A 179 -11.74 -5.94 -16.53
N ASP A 180 -13.00 -5.97 -16.12
CA ASP A 180 -13.63 -4.85 -15.42
C ASP A 180 -13.09 -4.71 -13.98
N GLU A 181 -12.95 -5.82 -13.25
CA GLU A 181 -12.38 -5.79 -11.89
C GLU A 181 -10.91 -5.38 -11.91
N ARG A 182 -10.15 -5.86 -12.91
CA ARG A 182 -8.76 -5.42 -13.13
C ARG A 182 -8.69 -3.90 -13.34
N LYS A 183 -9.63 -3.32 -14.08
CA LYS A 183 -9.71 -1.85 -14.25
C LYS A 183 -10.04 -1.15 -12.93
N THR A 184 -10.95 -1.71 -12.12
CA THR A 184 -11.27 -1.18 -10.79
C THR A 184 -10.03 -1.08 -9.91
N HIS A 185 -9.21 -2.13 -9.82
CA HIS A 185 -7.96 -2.05 -9.05
C HIS A 185 -6.98 -1.01 -9.58
N VAL A 186 -6.84 -0.88 -10.91
CA VAL A 186 -5.99 0.15 -11.52
C VAL A 186 -6.52 1.55 -11.20
N GLU A 187 -7.83 1.78 -11.29
CA GLU A 187 -8.48 3.03 -10.93
C GLU A 187 -8.23 3.36 -9.45
N THR A 188 -8.42 2.39 -8.55
CA THR A 188 -8.15 2.54 -7.10
C THR A 188 -6.69 2.92 -6.84
N ALA A 189 -5.73 2.24 -7.48
CA ALA A 189 -4.32 2.55 -7.33
C ALA A 189 -3.98 3.99 -7.79
N ILE A 190 -4.57 4.44 -8.91
CA ILE A 190 -4.41 5.82 -9.40
C ILE A 190 -5.01 6.82 -8.40
N VAL A 191 -6.20 6.54 -7.87
CA VAL A 191 -6.87 7.41 -6.87
C VAL A 191 -6.01 7.58 -5.63
N LEU A 192 -5.51 6.48 -5.09
CA LEU A 192 -4.71 6.50 -3.86
C LEU A 192 -3.33 7.14 -4.09
N TYR A 193 -2.67 6.84 -5.21
CA TYR A 193 -1.34 7.35 -5.52
C TYR A 193 -1.32 8.85 -5.79
N TYR A 194 -2.25 9.34 -6.61
CA TYR A 194 -2.35 10.78 -6.95
C TYR A 194 -3.21 11.56 -5.95
N GLY A 195 -3.81 10.88 -4.97
CA GLY A 195 -4.59 11.51 -3.92
C GLY A 195 -5.87 12.18 -4.43
N PHE A 196 -6.57 11.53 -5.36
CA PHE A 196 -7.92 11.94 -5.78
C PHE A 196 -8.99 11.59 -4.72
N ILE A 197 -8.73 11.93 -3.46
CA ILE A 197 -9.64 11.69 -2.33
C ILE A 197 -10.42 12.97 -2.00
N GLU A 198 -11.63 12.81 -1.45
CA GLU A 198 -12.53 13.94 -1.24
C GLU A 198 -11.90 15.05 -0.38
N THR A 199 -11.17 14.62 0.64
CA THR A 199 -10.55 15.43 1.69
C THR A 199 -9.18 16.00 1.32
N ALA A 200 -8.68 15.73 0.12
CA ALA A 200 -7.40 16.24 -0.33
C ALA A 200 -7.44 17.77 -0.44
N VAL A 201 -6.58 18.46 0.32
CA VAL A 201 -6.43 19.92 0.25
C VAL A 201 -5.92 20.36 -1.12
N PHE A 202 -5.14 19.51 -1.78
CA PHE A 202 -4.63 19.72 -3.13
C PHE A 202 -4.93 18.49 -3.97
N ARG A 203 -5.75 18.63 -5.01
CA ARG A 203 -5.94 17.56 -6.02
C ARG A 203 -5.14 17.92 -7.27
N PRO A 204 -4.39 16.98 -7.86
CA PRO A 204 -3.71 17.24 -9.12
C PRO A 204 -4.73 17.44 -10.25
N SER A 205 -4.29 18.08 -11.32
CA SER A 205 -5.08 18.22 -12.55
C SER A 205 -5.31 16.84 -13.17
N VAL A 206 -6.57 16.50 -13.45
CA VAL A 206 -6.95 15.26 -14.17
C VAL A 206 -6.23 15.17 -15.51
N ARG A 207 -6.03 16.32 -16.18
CA ARG A 207 -5.30 16.37 -17.46
C ARG A 207 -3.84 16.01 -17.26
N ASP A 208 -3.18 16.59 -16.27
CA ASP A 208 -1.75 16.42 -16.04
C ASP A 208 -1.47 14.95 -15.68
N VAL A 209 -2.32 14.34 -14.85
CA VAL A 209 -2.22 12.90 -14.53
C VAL A 209 -2.49 12.02 -15.75
N ALA A 210 -3.45 12.37 -16.61
CA ALA A 210 -3.71 11.63 -17.84
C ALA A 210 -2.53 11.69 -18.81
N GLU A 211 -1.91 12.86 -18.95
CA GLU A 211 -0.70 13.06 -19.76
C GLU A 211 0.50 12.30 -19.15
N GLU A 212 0.70 12.38 -17.83
CA GLU A 212 1.77 11.69 -17.12
C GLU A 212 1.67 10.17 -17.28
N LEU A 213 0.47 9.61 -17.14
CA LEU A 213 0.23 8.16 -17.25
C LEU A 213 0.05 7.66 -18.69
N GLU A 214 0.02 8.56 -19.69
CA GLU A 214 -0.42 8.24 -21.05
C GLU A 214 -1.79 7.51 -21.06
N ALA A 215 -2.67 7.89 -20.13
CA ALA A 215 -3.98 7.29 -19.93
C ALA A 215 -5.05 8.06 -20.74
N PRO A 216 -6.12 7.40 -21.19
CA PRO A 216 -7.29 8.11 -21.69
C PRO A 216 -7.84 9.05 -20.61
N TYR A 217 -8.09 10.31 -20.97
CA TYR A 217 -8.60 11.33 -20.04
C TYR A 217 -9.83 10.86 -19.25
N GLU A 218 -10.76 10.16 -19.91
CA GLU A 218 -11.98 9.63 -19.28
C GLU A 218 -11.71 8.63 -18.16
N VAL A 219 -10.62 7.85 -18.25
CA VAL A 219 -10.24 6.91 -17.18
C VAL A 219 -9.83 7.68 -15.94
N ILE A 220 -8.99 8.71 -16.10
CA ILE A 220 -8.53 9.53 -14.96
C ILE A 220 -9.69 10.37 -14.43
N LEU A 221 -10.57 10.88 -15.29
CA LEU A 221 -11.76 11.62 -14.87
C LEU A 221 -12.68 10.73 -14.03
N LYS A 222 -12.92 9.48 -14.45
CA LYS A 222 -13.71 8.51 -13.69
C LYS A 222 -13.06 8.22 -12.34
N ALA A 223 -11.77 7.87 -12.33
CA ALA A 223 -11.00 7.63 -11.11
C ALA A 223 -11.09 8.83 -10.15
N SER A 224 -10.92 10.06 -10.66
CA SER A 224 -10.94 11.28 -9.85
C SER A 224 -12.27 11.55 -9.12
N LYS A 225 -13.36 10.94 -9.59
CA LYS A 225 -14.72 11.04 -9.04
C LYS A 225 -15.12 9.83 -8.22
N CYS A 226 -14.32 8.76 -8.23
CA CYS A 226 -14.70 7.44 -7.71
C CYS A 226 -14.95 7.47 -6.18
N MET A 227 -14.35 8.44 -5.47
CA MET A 227 -14.57 8.64 -4.03
C MET A 227 -15.54 9.81 -3.71
N ASP A 228 -15.97 10.60 -4.71
CA ASP A 228 -16.94 11.70 -4.52
C ASP A 228 -18.40 11.16 -4.46
N ALA A 229 -18.62 9.88 -4.81
CA ALA A 229 -19.93 9.23 -4.82
C ALA A 229 -20.26 8.56 -3.47
N LYS A 230 -20.38 9.34 -2.40
CA LYS A 230 -21.28 9.01 -1.28
C LYS A 230 -22.42 10.02 -1.20
N LYS A 231 -23.34 9.93 -2.16
CA LYS A 231 -24.74 10.34 -1.98
C LYS A 231 -25.61 9.21 -2.51
N ASP A 232 -26.55 8.81 -1.68
CA ASP A 232 -27.54 7.73 -1.85
C ASP A 232 -27.18 6.36 -1.27
N THR A 233 -26.85 6.32 0.03
CA THR A 233 -26.93 5.10 0.86
C THR A 233 -28.31 4.89 1.52
N ASP A 234 -29.37 5.55 1.06
CA ASP A 234 -30.71 5.45 1.67
C ASP A 234 -31.68 4.49 0.94
N GLU A 235 -31.27 3.80 -0.13
CA GLU A 235 -32.18 2.91 -0.88
C GLU A 235 -31.83 1.41 -0.86
N ILE A 236 -30.71 0.99 -0.27
CA ILE A 236 -30.29 -0.44 -0.30
C ILE A 236 -30.89 -1.27 0.86
N TYR A 237 -31.50 -0.64 1.87
CA TYR A 237 -32.13 -1.34 3.01
C TYR A 237 -33.67 -1.25 3.01
N LYS A 238 -34.32 -1.27 1.85
CA LYS A 238 -35.79 -1.39 1.79
C LYS A 238 -36.31 -2.81 1.60
N ASP A 239 -35.47 -3.79 1.24
CA ASP A 239 -35.92 -5.14 0.90
C ASP A 239 -35.11 -6.30 1.54
N PHE A 240 -34.50 -6.10 2.71
CA PHE A 240 -33.94 -7.21 3.51
C PHE A 240 -34.39 -7.16 4.98
#